data_AF-A0A662KLZ5-F1
#
_entry.id   AF-A0A662KLZ5-F1
#
_cell.length_a   1.000
_cell.length_b   1.000
_cell.length_c   1.000
_cell.angle_alpha   90.00
_cell.angle_beta   90.00
_cell.angle_gamma   90.00
#
_symmetry.space_group_name_H-M   'P 1'
#
loop_
_entity.id
_entity.type
_entity.pdbx_description
1 polymer ?
#
loop_
_entity_poly.entity_id
_entity_poly.type
_entity_poly.pdbx_seq_one_letter_code
_entity_poly.pdbx_strand_id
1 'polypeptide(L)'
;IKLCSNVSKIAESGDVKERIEAMGEDEIGKLSKAINNMLDSIESSERKIRELLKKEREFKLRTAHYFLNPLCIAKGYLQLALENLEKNKVEKALIAIDRVERVIKNIITIGEIKE
;
A
#
# COMPACT_ATOMS: atom_id res chain seq x y z
N ILE A 1 29.74 28.87 -7.12
CA ILE A 1 28.33 29.34 -7.15
C ILE A 1 27.40 28.37 -7.92
N LYS A 2 27.86 27.72 -9.01
CA LYS A 2 27.07 26.75 -9.81
C LYS A 2 26.53 25.54 -9.01
N LEU A 3 27.29 25.06 -8.01
CA LEU A 3 26.86 23.96 -7.13
C LEU A 3 25.60 24.33 -6.31
N CYS A 4 25.64 25.47 -5.60
CA CYS A 4 24.51 25.90 -4.77
C CYS A 4 23.26 26.15 -5.61
N SER A 5 23.39 26.74 -6.80
CA SER A 5 22.21 26.94 -7.66
C SER A 5 21.57 25.62 -8.10
N ASN A 6 22.37 24.58 -8.35
CA ASN A 6 21.85 23.27 -8.74
C ASN A 6 21.18 22.58 -7.55
N VAL A 7 21.79 22.63 -6.36
CA VAL A 7 21.21 22.09 -5.13
C VAL A 7 19.88 22.78 -4.81
N SER A 8 19.82 24.11 -4.88
CA SER A 8 18.59 24.87 -4.63
C SER A 8 17.48 24.49 -5.62
N LYS A 9 17.79 24.33 -6.91
CA LYS A 9 16.82 23.87 -7.91
C LYS A 9 16.24 22.50 -7.60
N ILE A 10 17.09 21.53 -7.22
CA ILE A 10 16.65 20.18 -6.86
C ILE A 10 15.77 20.21 -5.62
N ALA A 11 16.13 21.04 -4.63
CA ALA A 11 15.34 21.20 -3.42
C ALA A 11 13.97 21.86 -3.67
N GLU A 12 13.91 22.85 -4.58
CA GLU A 12 12.67 23.53 -4.95
C GLU A 12 11.76 22.68 -5.85
N SER A 13 12.33 21.95 -6.80
CA SER A 13 11.56 21.10 -7.73
C SER A 13 11.14 19.77 -7.10
N GLY A 14 11.91 19.27 -6.15
CA GLY A 14 11.78 17.91 -5.62
C GLY A 14 12.14 16.82 -6.64
N ASP A 15 12.68 17.18 -7.81
CA ASP A 15 13.05 16.20 -8.83
C ASP A 15 14.38 15.55 -8.48
N VAL A 16 14.29 14.41 -7.81
CA VAL A 16 15.43 13.59 -7.41
C VAL A 16 16.10 12.86 -8.57
N LYS A 17 15.68 13.05 -9.84
CA LYS A 17 16.39 12.54 -11.03
C LYS A 17 17.46 13.48 -11.55
N GLU A 18 17.37 14.76 -11.19
CA GLU A 18 18.41 15.73 -11.48
C GLU A 18 19.70 15.37 -10.73
N ARG A 19 20.86 15.70 -11.29
CA ARG A 19 22.17 15.39 -10.71
C ARG A 19 23.09 16.60 -10.74
N ILE A 20 24.00 16.62 -9.79
CA ILE A 20 25.00 17.68 -9.67
C ILE A 20 26.24 17.23 -10.45
N GLU A 21 26.67 18.02 -11.42
CA GLU A 21 27.95 17.84 -12.10
C GLU A 21 29.09 17.95 -11.08
N ALA A 22 29.87 16.88 -10.91
CA ALA A 22 31.06 16.93 -10.06
C ALA A 22 32.19 17.68 -10.80
N MET A 23 32.70 18.75 -10.19
CA MET A 23 33.88 19.46 -10.68
C MET A 23 35.06 19.14 -9.76
N GLY A 24 36.09 18.48 -10.31
CA GLY A 24 37.33 18.18 -9.59
C GLY A 24 37.25 17.03 -8.59
N GLU A 25 38.40 16.74 -7.96
CA GLU A 25 38.57 15.70 -6.92
C GLU A 25 38.75 16.29 -5.50
N ASP A 26 38.60 17.61 -5.39
CA ASP A 26 38.67 18.34 -4.13
C ASP A 26 37.45 18.07 -3.23
N GLU A 27 37.39 18.76 -2.09
CA GLU A 27 36.31 18.63 -1.12
C GLU A 27 34.94 18.96 -1.72
N ILE A 28 34.87 19.88 -2.70
CA ILE A 28 33.63 20.25 -3.39
C ILE A 28 33.21 19.14 -4.35
N GLY A 29 34.16 18.54 -5.08
CA GLY A 29 33.92 17.37 -5.91
C GLY A 29 33.43 16.17 -5.11
N LYS A 30 34.05 15.90 -3.95
CA LYS A 30 33.62 14.84 -3.01
C LYS A 30 32.22 15.08 -2.46
N LEU A 31 31.90 16.33 -2.08
CA LEU A 31 30.56 16.71 -1.63
C LEU A 31 29.51 16.50 -2.74
N SER A 32 29.84 16.88 -3.98
CA SER A 32 28.96 16.66 -5.15
C SER A 32 28.63 15.18 -5.34
N LYS A 33 29.65 14.31 -5.27
CA LYS A 33 29.50 12.85 -5.34
C LYS A 33 28.62 12.33 -4.20
N ALA A 34 28.83 12.80 -2.97
CA ALA A 34 28.04 12.41 -1.80
C ALA A 34 26.56 12.80 -1.93
N ILE A 35 26.27 14.00 -2.45
CA ILE A 35 24.89 14.45 -2.69
C ILE A 35 24.21 13.58 -3.76
N ASN A 36 24.89 13.27 -4.86
CA ASN A 36 24.33 12.38 -5.88
C ASN A 36 24.00 10.99 -5.32
N ASN A 37 24.87 10.42 -4.48
CA ASN A 37 24.60 9.15 -3.81
C ASN A 37 23.37 9.22 -2.88
N MET A 38 23.15 10.37 -2.22
CA MET A 38 21.95 10.61 -1.42
C MET A 38 20.71 10.67 -2.31
N LEU A 39 20.77 11.36 -3.46
CA LEU A 39 19.67 11.41 -4.43
C LEU A 39 19.33 10.02 -4.98
N ASP A 40 20.33 9.20 -5.31
CA ASP A 40 20.12 7.81 -5.72
C ASP A 40 19.41 6.99 -4.64
N SER A 41 19.80 7.19 -3.37
CA SER A 41 19.18 6.52 -2.22
C SER A 41 17.71 6.92 -2.06
N ILE A 42 17.40 8.22 -2.22
CA ILE A 42 16.03 8.73 -2.18
C ILE A 42 15.21 8.15 -3.34
N GLU A 43 15.71 8.21 -4.58
CA GLU A 43 15.04 7.67 -5.75
C GLU A 43 14.73 6.17 -5.59
N SER A 44 15.69 5.40 -5.07
CA SER A 44 15.50 3.97 -4.80
C SER A 44 14.42 3.71 -3.75
N SER A 45 14.33 4.58 -2.74
CA SER A 45 13.34 4.49 -1.67
C SER A 45 11.94 4.84 -2.19
N GLU A 46 11.81 5.90 -2.99
CA GLU A 46 10.56 6.26 -3.66
C GLU A 46 10.05 5.15 -4.58
N ARG A 47 10.94 4.50 -5.32
CA ARG A 47 10.59 3.38 -6.19
C ARG A 47 10.04 2.21 -5.38
N LYS A 48 10.71 1.85 -4.29
CA LYS A 48 10.26 0.80 -3.37
C LYS A 48 8.89 1.14 -2.75
N ILE A 49 8.69 2.39 -2.32
CA ILE A 49 7.40 2.85 -1.78
C ILE A 49 6.31 2.69 -2.84
N ARG A 50 6.54 3.13 -4.07
CA ARG A 50 5.58 2.97 -5.18
C ARG A 50 5.24 1.50 -5.46
N GLU A 51 6.23 0.62 -5.45
CA GLU A 51 6.02 -0.82 -5.63
C GLU A 51 5.21 -1.43 -4.49
N LEU A 52 5.52 -1.06 -3.23
CA LEU A 52 4.78 -1.51 -2.05
C LEU A 52 3.32 -1.05 -2.09
N LEU A 53 3.08 0.21 -2.42
CA LEU A 53 1.73 0.76 -2.59
C LEU A 53 0.94 0.03 -3.67
N LYS A 54 1.59 -0.30 -4.79
CA LYS A 54 0.95 -1.10 -5.85
C LYS A 54 0.57 -2.50 -5.34
N LYS A 55 1.50 -3.18 -4.67
CA LYS A 55 1.26 -4.52 -4.08
C LYS A 55 0.15 -4.48 -3.02
N GLU A 56 0.13 -3.46 -2.17
CA GLU A 56 -0.91 -3.27 -1.17
C GLU A 56 -2.29 -3.09 -1.83
N ARG A 57 -2.39 -2.26 -2.87
CA ARG A 57 -3.64 -2.06 -3.62
C ARG A 57 -4.13 -3.35 -4.27
N GLU A 58 -3.25 -4.11 -4.91
CA GLU A 58 -3.59 -5.40 -5.51
C GLU A 58 -3.99 -6.45 -4.46
N PHE A 59 -3.34 -6.45 -3.30
CA PHE A 59 -3.71 -7.31 -2.18
C PHE A 59 -5.13 -6.98 -1.69
N LYS A 60 -5.41 -5.71 -1.41
CA LYS A 60 -6.74 -5.23 -0.98
C LYS A 60 -7.85 -5.65 -1.96
N LEU A 61 -7.62 -5.44 -3.25
CA LEU A 61 -8.58 -5.82 -4.31
C LEU A 61 -8.81 -7.33 -4.38
N ARG A 62 -7.74 -8.13 -4.38
CA ARG A 62 -7.86 -9.59 -4.45
C ARG A 62 -8.56 -10.15 -3.22
N THR A 63 -8.20 -9.68 -2.02
CA THR A 63 -8.84 -10.12 -0.78
C THR A 63 -10.33 -9.80 -0.78
N ALA A 64 -10.74 -8.61 -1.22
CA ALA A 64 -12.15 -8.27 -1.35
C ALA A 64 -12.88 -9.27 -2.27
N HIS A 65 -12.35 -9.49 -3.47
CA HIS A 65 -12.98 -10.36 -4.46
C HIS A 65 -13.07 -11.82 -4.01
N TYR A 66 -11.96 -12.39 -3.52
CA TYR A 66 -11.91 -13.83 -3.21
C TYR A 66 -12.64 -14.19 -1.92
N PHE A 67 -12.82 -13.27 -0.98
CA PHE A 67 -13.51 -13.57 0.26
C PHE A 67 -14.93 -13.03 0.31
N LEU A 68 -15.19 -11.78 -0.10
CA LEU A 68 -16.53 -11.19 0.03
C LEU A 68 -17.55 -11.85 -0.93
N ASN A 69 -17.12 -12.24 -2.14
CA ASN A 69 -18.02 -12.89 -3.10
C ASN A 69 -18.60 -14.22 -2.58
N PRO A 70 -17.79 -15.21 -2.15
CA PRO A 70 -18.34 -16.44 -1.61
C PRO A 70 -19.08 -16.24 -0.27
N LEU A 71 -18.68 -15.28 0.57
CA LEU A 71 -19.43 -14.94 1.80
C LEU A 71 -20.82 -14.39 1.47
N CYS A 72 -20.93 -13.53 0.45
CA CYS A 72 -22.21 -13.02 -0.02
C CYS A 72 -23.12 -14.16 -0.51
N ILE A 73 -22.58 -15.12 -1.26
CA ILE A 73 -23.31 -16.31 -1.72
C ILE A 73 -23.78 -17.15 -0.53
N ALA A 74 -22.89 -17.45 0.42
CA ALA A 74 -23.22 -18.23 1.61
C ALA A 74 -24.30 -17.54 2.46
N LYS A 75 -24.19 -16.22 2.64
CA LYS A 75 -25.19 -15.38 3.32
C LYS A 75 -26.56 -15.48 2.65
N GLY A 76 -26.60 -15.41 1.31
CA GLY A 76 -27.84 -15.56 0.53
C GLY A 76 -28.50 -16.93 0.71
N TYR A 77 -27.74 -18.03 0.61
CA TYR A 77 -28.30 -19.38 0.83
C TYR A 77 -28.83 -19.58 2.25
N LEU A 78 -28.12 -19.05 3.26
CA LEU A 78 -28.60 -19.11 4.63
C LEU A 78 -29.86 -18.28 4.83
N GLN A 79 -29.96 -17.09 4.22
CA GLN A 79 -31.21 -16.30 4.27
C GLN A 79 -32.41 -17.07 3.71
N LEU A 80 -32.24 -17.77 2.58
CA LEU A 80 -33.27 -18.64 2.02
C LEU A 80 -33.61 -19.84 2.93
N ALA A 81 -32.62 -20.40 3.63
CA ALA A 81 -32.84 -21.50 4.58
C ALA A 81 -33.59 -21.05 5.85
N LEU A 82 -33.39 -19.80 6.28
CA LEU A 82 -34.08 -19.19 7.43
C LEU A 82 -35.59 -19.08 7.20
N GLU A 83 -36.00 -18.87 5.94
CA GLU A 83 -37.40 -18.88 5.52
C GLU A 83 -38.04 -20.28 5.62
N ASN A 84 -37.23 -21.36 5.61
CA ASN A 84 -37.68 -22.76 5.53
C ASN A 84 -37.54 -23.58 6.84
N LEU A 85 -37.75 -22.95 8.01
CA LEU A 85 -37.95 -23.56 9.34
C LEU A 85 -36.72 -23.97 10.19
N GLU A 86 -35.47 -23.91 9.72
CA GLU A 86 -34.27 -24.17 10.56
C GLU A 86 -33.63 -22.90 11.18
N LYS A 87 -34.43 -22.07 11.86
CA LYS A 87 -34.03 -20.71 12.27
C LYS A 87 -32.73 -20.62 13.10
N ASN A 88 -32.53 -21.48 14.10
CA ASN A 88 -31.43 -21.29 15.08
C ASN A 88 -30.02 -21.56 14.51
N LYS A 89 -29.85 -22.64 13.74
CA LYS A 89 -28.53 -23.00 13.18
C LYS A 89 -28.12 -22.05 12.07
N VAL A 90 -29.08 -21.65 11.24
CA VAL A 90 -28.89 -20.71 10.14
C VAL A 90 -28.54 -19.32 10.66
N GLU A 91 -29.21 -18.84 11.71
CA GLU A 91 -28.91 -17.56 12.35
C GLU A 91 -27.49 -17.51 12.94
N LYS A 92 -27.05 -18.59 13.60
CA LYS A 92 -25.66 -18.71 14.08
C LYS A 92 -24.64 -18.70 12.93
N ALA A 93 -24.96 -19.34 11.81
CA ALA A 93 -24.11 -19.36 10.64
C ALA A 93 -24.01 -17.96 9.97
N LEU A 94 -25.12 -17.23 9.89
CA LEU A 94 -25.14 -15.85 9.40
C LEU A 94 -24.28 -14.93 10.28
N ILE A 95 -24.42 -15.04 11.60
CA ILE A 95 -23.58 -14.29 12.54
C ILE A 95 -22.11 -14.61 12.28
N ALA A 96 -21.74 -15.89 12.15
CA ALA A 96 -20.35 -16.27 11.88
C ALA A 96 -19.82 -15.67 10.56
N ILE A 97 -20.62 -15.67 9.50
CA ILE A 97 -20.27 -15.04 8.21
C ILE A 97 -20.08 -13.53 8.36
N ASP A 98 -20.94 -12.85 9.12
CA ASP A 98 -20.82 -11.41 9.37
C ASP A 98 -19.56 -11.06 10.18
N ARG A 99 -19.13 -11.94 11.09
CA ARG A 99 -17.84 -11.80 11.79
C ARG A 99 -16.68 -11.89 10.79
N VAL A 100 -16.70 -12.89 9.92
CA VAL A 100 -15.65 -13.07 8.89
C VAL A 100 -15.63 -11.87 7.93
N GLU A 101 -16.80 -11.39 7.49
CA GLU A 101 -16.93 -10.21 6.62
C GLU A 101 -16.31 -8.96 7.26
N ARG A 102 -16.56 -8.73 8.57
CA ARG A 102 -15.96 -7.62 9.32
C ARG A 102 -14.44 -7.73 9.41
N VAL A 103 -13.91 -8.90 9.75
CA VAL A 103 -12.46 -9.12 9.82
C VAL A 103 -11.80 -8.85 8.47
N ILE A 104 -12.38 -9.33 7.38
CA ILE A 104 -11.85 -9.09 6.03
C ILE A 104 -11.89 -7.59 5.67
N LYS A 105 -12.98 -6.89 6.00
CA LYS A 105 -13.05 -5.43 5.81
C LYS A 105 -11.97 -4.71 6.60
N ASN A 106 -11.67 -5.12 7.82
CA ASN A 106 -10.59 -4.56 8.63
C ASN A 106 -9.22 -4.84 7.98
N ILE A 107 -8.97 -6.05 7.49
CA ILE A 107 -7.73 -6.38 6.75
C ILE A 107 -7.56 -5.48 5.52
N ILE A 108 -8.64 -5.21 4.78
CA ILE A 108 -8.58 -4.42 3.54
C ILE A 108 -8.45 -2.91 3.83
N THR A 109 -9.06 -2.41 4.90
CA THR A 109 -9.12 -0.96 5.18
C THR A 109 -7.95 -0.49 6.04
N ILE A 110 -7.71 -1.18 7.16
CA ILE A 110 -6.74 -0.81 8.19
C ILE A 110 -5.53 -1.75 8.25
N GLY A 111 -5.58 -2.90 7.57
CA GLY A 111 -4.47 -3.86 7.55
C GLY A 111 -4.35 -4.74 8.80
N GLU A 112 -5.39 -4.76 9.65
CA GLU A 112 -5.37 -5.49 10.92
C GLU A 112 -6.34 -6.68 10.91
N ILE A 113 -5.92 -7.79 11.53
CA ILE A 113 -6.75 -8.96 11.74
C ILE A 113 -7.44 -8.81 13.10
N LYS A 114 -8.58 -8.11 13.10
CA LYS A 114 -9.47 -7.97 14.26
C LYS A 114 -10.92 -7.92 13.81
N GLU A 115 -11.83 -8.28 14.70
CA GLU A 115 -13.28 -8.24 14.45
C GLU A 115 -13.88 -6.85 14.69
#